data_AF-A0A4U2ZW86-F1
#
_entry.id   AF-A0A4U2ZW86-F1
#
_cell.length_a   1.000
_cell.length_b   1.000
_cell.length_c   1.000
_cell.angle_alpha   90.00
_cell.angle_beta   90.00
_cell.angle_gamma   90.00
#
_symmetry.space_group_name_H-M   'P 1'
#
loop_
_entity.id
_entity.type
_entity.pdbx_description
1 polymer ?
#
loop_
_entity_poly.entity_id
_entity_poly.type
_entity_poly.pdbx_seq_one_letter_code
_entity_poly.pdbx_strand_id
1 'polypeptide(L)'
;SYKESISYNADYVRKNYLEEGANYFNGYTLPAMNEMYATDKGWAGKIANIMERIKPFNKKDYENVKRLPKNPNTLNVNALGEAIPYKDYAKDATA
;
A
#
# COMPACT_ATOMS: atom_id res chain seq x y z
N SER A 1 11.46 -13.91 4.97
CA SER A 1 12.38 -12.88 5.53
C SER A 1 11.59 -11.62 5.89
N TYR A 2 12.18 -10.69 6.65
CA TYR A 2 11.54 -9.40 6.94
C TYR A 2 11.23 -8.59 5.67
N LYS A 3 12.13 -8.63 4.69
CA LYS A 3 11.98 -7.91 3.42
C LYS A 3 10.75 -8.36 2.63
N GLU A 4 10.54 -9.67 2.55
CA GLU A 4 9.38 -10.25 1.84
C GLU A 4 8.07 -9.90 2.54
N SER A 5 8.04 -10.00 3.87
CA SER A 5 6.84 -9.65 4.65
C SER A 5 6.44 -8.18 4.46
N ILE A 6 7.41 -7.27 4.51
CA ILE A 6 7.17 -5.83 4.26
C ILE A 6 6.62 -5.61 2.85
N SER A 7 7.22 -6.26 1.85
CA SER A 7 6.81 -6.11 0.44
C SER A 7 5.40 -6.65 0.21
N TYR A 8 5.08 -7.81 0.77
CA TYR A 8 3.75 -8.43 0.67
C TYR A 8 2.66 -7.54 1.28
N ASN A 9 2.86 -7.05 2.51
CA ASN A 9 1.87 -6.22 3.19
C ASN A 9 1.66 -4.87 2.48
N ALA A 10 2.73 -4.28 1.95
CA ALA A 10 2.62 -3.04 1.17
C ALA A 10 1.78 -3.23 -0.10
N ASP A 11 1.99 -4.34 -0.84
CA ASP A 11 1.20 -4.64 -2.03
C ASP A 11 -0.26 -4.99 -1.69
N TYR A 12 -0.50 -5.73 -0.61
CA TYR A 12 -1.85 -6.04 -0.14
C TYR A 12 -2.66 -4.77 0.16
N VAL A 13 -2.07 -3.82 0.89
CA VAL A 13 -2.72 -2.53 1.19
C VAL A 13 -2.98 -1.75 -0.09
N ARG A 14 -2.00 -1.69 -1.00
CA ARG A 14 -2.17 -1.00 -2.29
C ARG A 14 -3.35 -1.56 -3.08
N LYS A 15 -3.37 -2.88 -3.32
CA LYS A 15 -4.33 -3.56 -4.18
C LYS A 15 -5.76 -3.56 -3.66
N ASN A 16 -5.94 -3.59 -2.34
CA ASN A 16 -7.26 -3.78 -1.75
C ASN A 16 -7.88 -2.47 -1.23
N TYR A 17 -7.06 -1.48 -0.84
CA TYR A 17 -7.53 -0.28 -0.14
C TYR A 17 -7.19 1.04 -0.84
N LEU A 18 -6.12 1.12 -1.64
CA LEU A 18 -5.59 2.39 -2.17
C LEU A 18 -5.61 2.48 -3.70
N GLU A 19 -6.25 1.55 -4.39
CA GLU A 19 -6.42 1.53 -5.84
C GLU A 19 -7.89 1.75 -6.18
N GLU A 20 -8.18 2.69 -7.08
CA GLU A 20 -9.55 2.95 -7.54
C GLU A 20 -10.18 1.66 -8.09
N GLY A 21 -11.37 1.33 -7.62
CA GLY A 21 -12.07 0.09 -7.97
C GLY A 21 -11.68 -1.13 -7.14
N ALA A 22 -10.76 -1.03 -6.18
CA ALA A 22 -10.48 -2.12 -5.25
C ALA A 22 -11.65 -2.40 -4.30
N ASN A 23 -11.75 -3.65 -3.84
CA ASN A 23 -12.86 -4.14 -3.01
C ASN A 23 -13.11 -3.33 -1.73
N TYR A 24 -12.06 -2.70 -1.17
CA TYR A 24 -12.15 -1.92 0.07
C TYR A 24 -11.76 -0.45 -0.14
N PHE A 25 -11.74 0.02 -1.38
CA PHE A 25 -11.40 1.40 -1.71
C PHE A 25 -12.49 2.36 -1.22
N ASN A 26 -12.13 3.20 -0.25
CA ASN A 26 -12.98 4.27 0.28
C ASN A 26 -12.31 5.65 0.15
N GLY A 27 -11.14 5.71 -0.49
CA GLY A 27 -10.31 6.91 -0.63
C GLY A 27 -8.85 6.67 -0.23
N TYR A 28 -8.01 7.66 -0.50
CA TYR A 28 -6.54 7.54 -0.39
C TYR A 28 -5.96 7.89 1.00
N THR A 29 -6.81 8.13 2.01
CA THR A 29 -6.39 8.60 3.33
C THR A 29 -6.50 7.50 4.39
N LEU A 30 -5.77 7.61 5.51
CA LEU A 30 -5.90 6.66 6.61
C LEU A 30 -7.33 6.56 7.17
N PRO A 31 -8.08 7.67 7.35
CA PRO A 31 -9.49 7.57 7.74
C PRO A 31 -10.35 6.78 6.74
N ALA A 32 -10.17 7.03 5.44
CA ALA A 32 -10.90 6.31 4.39
C ALA A 32 -10.58 4.80 4.41
N MET A 33 -9.31 4.44 4.52
CA MET A 33 -8.89 3.04 4.66
C MET A 33 -9.48 2.39 5.92
N ASN A 34 -9.61 3.15 7.02
CA ASN A 34 -10.14 2.65 8.29
C ASN A 34 -11.62 2.21 8.22
N GLU A 35 -12.38 2.66 7.22
CA GLU A 35 -13.77 2.22 7.04
C GLU A 35 -13.88 0.70 6.94
N MET A 36 -12.88 0.05 6.31
CA MET A 36 -12.88 -1.38 6.03
C MET A 36 -11.66 -2.13 6.59
N TYR A 37 -10.61 -1.42 7.05
CA TYR A 37 -9.37 -2.07 7.49
C TYR A 37 -9.41 -2.58 8.93
N ALA A 38 -10.01 -1.83 9.85
CA ALA A 38 -10.05 -2.18 11.26
C ALA A 38 -11.40 -1.81 11.90
N THR A 39 -11.84 -2.65 12.85
CA THR A 39 -13.03 -2.36 13.65
C THR A 39 -12.78 -1.21 14.65
N ASP A 40 -11.52 -0.97 15.01
CA ASP A 40 -11.10 0.13 15.87
C ASP A 40 -11.23 1.49 15.14
N LYS A 41 -12.22 2.28 15.56
CA LYS A 41 -12.47 3.61 15.00
C LYS A 41 -11.31 4.60 15.22
N GLY A 42 -10.42 4.34 16.19
CA GLY A 42 -9.22 5.13 16.45
C GLY A 42 -7.96 4.68 15.68
N TRP A 43 -8.04 3.64 14.85
CA TRP A 43 -6.87 3.06 14.17
C TRP A 43 -6.10 4.09 13.33
N ALA A 44 -6.79 4.89 12.51
CA ALA A 44 -6.16 5.89 11.66
C ALA A 44 -5.30 6.89 12.47
N GLY A 45 -5.82 7.35 13.61
CA GLY A 45 -5.11 8.27 14.51
C GLY A 45 -3.89 7.62 15.16
N LYS A 46 -3.99 6.34 15.56
CA LYS A 46 -2.85 5.60 16.12
C LYS A 46 -1.72 5.43 15.10
N ILE A 47 -2.04 5.12 13.84
CA ILE A 47 -1.04 5.03 12.77
C ILE A 47 -0.39 6.40 12.51
N ALA A 48 -1.17 7.47 12.45
CA ALA A 48 -0.63 8.83 12.31
C ALA A 48 0.36 9.18 13.43
N ASN A 49 0.03 8.87 14.69
CA ASN A 49 0.92 9.09 15.84
C ASN A 49 2.24 8.29 15.73
N ILE A 50 2.22 7.09 15.13
CA ILE A 50 3.45 6.31 14.86
C ILE A 50 4.27 6.99 13.75
N MET A 51 3.64 7.44 12.67
CA MET A 51 4.31 8.14 11.57
C MET A 51 5.03 9.40 12.06
N GLU A 52 4.38 10.19 12.93
CA GLU A 52 4.97 11.38 13.55
C GLU A 52 6.24 11.06 14.37
N ARG A 53 6.28 9.89 15.02
CA ARG A 53 7.41 9.44 15.85
C ARG A 53 8.59 8.86 15.07
N ILE A 54 8.37 8.31 13.87
CA ILE A 54 9.45 7.70 13.06
C ILE A 54 10.29 8.79 12.40
N LYS A 55 9.63 9.74 11.72
CA LYS A 55 10.23 10.95 11.18
C LYS A 55 9.10 11.96 11.00
N PRO A 56 9.02 13.03 11.80
CA PRO A 56 7.97 14.03 11.62
C PRO A 56 8.04 14.56 10.18
N PHE A 57 6.88 14.76 9.57
CA PHE A 57 6.82 15.29 8.20
C PHE A 57 7.53 16.64 8.15
N ASN A 58 8.64 16.70 7.41
CA ASN A 58 9.35 17.93 7.12
C ASN A 58 9.34 18.13 5.61
N LYS A 59 8.57 19.12 5.13
CA LYS A 59 8.42 19.43 3.71
C LYS A 59 9.77 19.55 2.99
N LYS A 60 10.78 20.14 3.66
CA LYS A 60 12.14 20.33 3.11
C LYS A 60 12.83 19.03 2.76
N ASP A 61 12.50 17.94 3.46
CA ASP A 61 13.04 16.62 3.17
C ASP A 61 12.47 16.01 1.89
N TYR A 62 11.40 16.60 1.32
CA TYR A 62 10.69 16.12 0.14
C TYR A 62 10.68 17.12 -1.03
N GLU A 63 11.13 18.36 -0.82
CA GLU A 63 11.13 19.45 -1.83
C GLU A 63 11.96 19.11 -3.08
N ASN A 64 13.05 18.37 -2.92
CA ASN A 64 13.96 18.00 -4.02
C ASN A 64 13.96 16.49 -4.31
N VAL A 65 13.06 15.74 -3.66
CA VAL A 65 12.98 14.29 -3.87
C VAL A 65 12.12 14.08 -5.10
N LYS A 66 12.71 13.54 -6.17
CA LYS A 66 11.93 13.05 -7.30
C LYS A 66 10.91 12.06 -6.75
N ARG A 67 9.61 12.30 -7.01
CA ARG A 67 8.58 11.27 -6.80
C ARG A 67 9.17 9.97 -7.33
N LEU A 68 9.28 8.97 -6.47
CA LEU A 68 9.83 7.69 -6.88
C LEU A 68 9.05 7.27 -8.14
N PRO A 69 9.73 6.99 -9.26
CA PRO A 69 9.04 6.45 -10.42
C PRO A 69 8.29 5.21 -9.94
N LYS A 70 7.10 4.97 -10.51
CA LYS A 70 6.37 3.72 -10.29
C LYS A 70 7.40 2.59 -10.38
N ASN A 71 7.52 1.79 -9.32
CA ASN A 71 8.63 0.85 -9.18
C ASN A 71 8.78 0.07 -10.50
N PRO A 72 9.90 0.22 -11.23
CA PRO A 72 10.07 -0.43 -12.53
C PRO A 72 10.19 -1.94 -12.38
N ASN A 73 10.51 -2.42 -11.18
CA ASN A 73 10.41 -3.82 -10.83
C ASN A 73 8.95 -4.10 -10.44
N THR A 74 8.19 -4.58 -11.42
CA THR A 74 6.98 -5.34 -11.17
C THR A 74 7.31 -6.47 -10.20
N LEU A 75 6.38 -6.81 -9.31
CA LEU A 75 6.48 -7.99 -8.45
C LEU A 75 6.97 -9.17 -9.29
N ASN A 76 8.06 -9.84 -8.86
CA ASN A 76 8.52 -11.04 -9.56
C ASN A 76 7.57 -12.18 -9.23
N VAL A 77 6.52 -12.31 -10.04
CA VAL A 77 5.46 -13.32 -9.90
C VAL A 77 6.00 -14.75 -9.92
N ASN A 78 7.11 -14.97 -10.62
CA ASN A 78 7.77 -16.28 -10.71
C ASN A 78 8.52 -16.65 -9.43
N ALA A 79 8.75 -15.69 -8.53
CA ALA A 79 9.31 -15.91 -7.20
C ALA A 79 8.22 -16.05 -6.12
N LEU A 80 6.94 -15.93 -6.48
CA LEU A 80 5.83 -16.25 -5.59
C LEU A 80 5.67 -17.77 -5.58
N GLY A 81 5.70 -18.38 -4.40
CA GLY A 81 5.37 -19.80 -4.27
C GLY A 81 3.94 -20.08 -4.73
N GLU A 82 3.68 -21.29 -5.24
CA GLU A 82 2.38 -21.73 -5.77
C GLU A 82 1.20 -21.55 -4.79
N ALA A 83 1.50 -21.40 -3.50
CA ALA A 83 0.53 -21.13 -2.44
C ALA A 83 -0.07 -19.71 -2.47
N ILE A 84 0.49 -18.78 -3.26
CA ILE A 84 0.02 -17.40 -3.37
C ILE A 84 -0.45 -17.16 -4.81
N PRO A 85 -1.73 -17.41 -5.13
CA PRO A 85 -2.25 -17.13 -6.46
C PRO A 85 -2.17 -15.62 -6.74
N TYR A 86 -1.48 -15.25 -7.81
CA TYR A 86 -1.36 -13.88 -8.31
C TYR A 86 -2.04 -13.78 -9.67
N LYS A 87 -2.85 -12.72 -9.85
CA LYS A 87 -3.44 -12.35 -11.15
C LYS A 87 -2.91 -10.99 -11.59
N ASP A 88 -2.45 -10.90 -12.83
CA ASP A 88 -1.90 -9.68 -13.42
C ASP A 88 -3.04 -8.84 -14.02
N TYR A 89 -3.70 -8.04 -13.18
CA TYR A 89 -4.86 -7.23 -13.57
C TYR A 89 -4.56 -6.20 -14.67
N ALA A 90 -3.29 -5.83 -14.91
CA ALA A 90 -2.93 -4.94 -16.02
C ALA A 90 -2.87 -5.67 -17.37
N LYS A 91 -2.64 -6.99 -17.36
CA LYS A 91 -2.54 -7.83 -18.55
C LYS A 91 -3.87 -8.51 -18.90
N ASP A 92 -4.68 -8.79 -17.88
CA ASP A 92 -5.97 -9.48 -18.00
C ASP A 92 -7.18 -8.52 -18.12
N ALA A 93 -6.96 -7.21 -17.98
CA ALA A 93 -7.95 -6.20 -18.31
C ALA A 93 -8.09 -6.12 -19.84
N THR A 94 -8.98 -6.94 -20.39
CA THR A 94 -9.49 -6.77 -21.75
C THR A 94 -10.46 -5.60 -21.77
N ALA A 95 -10.30 -4.72 -22.77
CA ALA A 95 -11.13 -3.54 -23.01
C ALA A 95 -12.59 -3.88 -23.31
#